data_AF-A0A848NRA6-F1
#
_entry.id   AF-A0A848NRA6-F1
#
_cell.length_a   1.000
_cell.length_b   1.000
_cell.length_c   1.000
_cell.angle_alpha   90.00
_cell.angle_beta   90.00
_cell.angle_gamma   90.00
#
_symmetry.space_group_name_H-M   'P 1'
#
loop_
_entity.id
_entity.type
_entity.pdbx_description
1 polymer ?
#
loop_
_entity_poly.entity_id
_entity_poly.type
_entity_poly.pdbx_seq_one_letter_code
_entity_poly.pdbx_strand_id
1 'polypeptide(L)'
;MEVYDRLQALLTEHQARYRLISHPAAGRSVEVAAVRGTAVSQGAKALVCRVKISSNQRRNVLAVFPADQQADLEAIARAAGGKKASLASQDLARELTGCEIG
;
A
#
# COMPACT_ATOMS: atom_id res chain seq x y z
N MET A 1 -9.15 10.74 14.85
CA MET A 1 -8.94 9.29 15.04
C MET A 1 -8.06 8.85 13.89
N GLU A 2 -6.88 8.31 14.20
CA GLU A 2 -5.88 7.95 13.21
C GLU A 2 -6.33 6.74 12.37
N VAL A 3 -5.75 6.56 11.19
CA VAL A 3 -6.03 5.40 10.32
C VAL A 3 -5.76 4.09 11.07
N TYR A 4 -4.74 4.07 11.92
CA TYR A 4 -4.39 2.95 12.79
C TYR A 4 -5.55 2.51 13.70
N ASP A 5 -6.19 3.45 14.40
CA ASP A 5 -7.31 3.15 15.30
C ASP A 5 -8.53 2.69 14.51
N ARG A 6 -8.79 3.33 13.36
CA ARG A 6 -9.88 2.95 12.45
C ARG A 6 -9.76 1.52 11.95
N LEU A 7 -8.54 1.09 11.60
CA LEU A 7 -8.30 -0.28 11.12
C LEU A 7 -8.55 -1.31 12.22
N GLN A 8 -8.08 -1.07 13.44
CA GLN A 8 -8.33 -1.98 14.55
C GLN A 8 -9.82 -2.07 14.90
N ALA A 9 -10.53 -0.93 14.90
CA ALA A 9 -11.96 -0.89 15.10
C ALA A 9 -12.70 -1.71 14.01
N LEU A 10 -12.36 -1.51 12.74
CA LEU A 10 -12.97 -2.23 11.61
C LEU A 10 -12.72 -3.74 11.67
N LEU A 11 -11.48 -4.15 11.98
CA LEU A 11 -11.14 -5.57 12.13
C LEU A 11 -11.90 -6.20 13.31
N THR A 12 -12.04 -5.47 14.42
CA THR A 12 -12.78 -5.92 15.60
C THR A 12 -14.28 -6.04 15.31
N GLU A 13 -14.88 -5.02 14.69
CA GLU A 13 -16.30 -4.98 14.31
C GLU A 13 -16.67 -6.17 13.41
N HIS A 14 -15.81 -6.49 12.45
CA HIS A 14 -16.02 -7.62 11.54
C HIS A 14 -15.44 -8.96 12.05
N GLN A 15 -15.00 -9.02 13.31
CA GLN A 15 -14.45 -10.23 13.94
C GLN A 15 -13.30 -10.87 13.15
N ALA A 16 -12.53 -10.05 12.43
CA ALA A 16 -11.36 -10.50 11.70
C ALA A 16 -10.27 -10.95 12.69
N ARG A 17 -9.67 -12.11 12.46
CA ARG A 17 -8.57 -12.60 13.30
C ARG A 17 -7.30 -11.83 12.97
N TYR A 18 -6.78 -11.06 13.92
CA TYR A 18 -5.50 -10.38 13.78
C TYR A 18 -4.69 -10.42 15.09
N ARG A 19 -3.39 -10.13 14.98
CA ARG A 19 -2.53 -9.81 16.12
C ARG A 19 -1.78 -8.53 15.82
N LEU A 20 -1.58 -7.70 16.84
CA LEU A 20 -0.71 -6.53 16.74
C LEU A 20 0.72 -6.95 17.10
N ILE A 21 1.69 -6.50 16.30
CA ILE A 21 3.12 -6.72 16.55
C ILE A 21 3.80 -5.35 16.48
N SER A 22 4.16 -4.81 17.64
CA SER A 22 4.85 -3.52 17.71
C SER A 22 6.35 -3.72 17.50
N HIS A 23 6.97 -2.85 16.70
CA HIS A 23 8.41 -2.81 16.49
C HIS A 23 8.87 -1.38 16.17
N PRO A 24 10.16 -1.03 16.40
CA PRO A 24 10.73 0.23 15.94
C PRO A 24 10.67 0.35 14.41
N ALA A 25 10.66 1.59 13.90
CA ALA A 25 10.78 1.82 12.46
C ALA A 25 12.04 1.13 11.90
N ALA A 26 11.89 0.45 10.77
CA ALA A 26 12.93 -0.33 10.12
C ALA A 26 13.01 0.08 8.65
N GLY A 27 14.22 0.21 8.12
CA GLY A 27 14.44 0.69 6.75
C GLY A 27 14.38 -0.42 5.68
N ARG A 28 14.33 -1.69 6.09
CA ARG A 28 14.42 -2.84 5.18
C ARG A 28 13.33 -3.86 5.45
N SER A 29 12.66 -4.34 4.39
CA SER A 29 11.58 -5.33 4.50
C SER A 29 12.02 -6.65 5.16
N VAL A 30 13.31 -7.02 5.05
CA VAL A 30 13.89 -8.22 5.68
C VAL A 30 13.83 -8.14 7.21
N GLU A 31 14.13 -6.98 7.79
CA GLU A 31 14.12 -6.77 9.24
C GLU A 31 12.69 -6.92 9.79
N VAL A 32 11.71 -6.31 9.12
CA VAL A 32 10.31 -6.39 9.53
C VAL A 32 9.75 -7.80 9.34
N ALA A 33 10.16 -8.52 8.28
CA ALA A 33 9.75 -9.90 8.06
C ALA A 33 10.22 -10.83 9.19
N ALA A 34 11.46 -10.65 9.69
CA ALA A 34 11.98 -11.39 10.83
C ALA A 34 11.15 -11.14 12.10
N VAL A 35 10.80 -9.89 12.39
CA VAL A 35 9.91 -9.52 13.52
C VAL A 35 8.55 -10.21 13.41
N ARG A 36 7.97 -10.25 12.21
CA ARG A 36 6.68 -10.93 11.97
C ARG A 36 6.79 -12.45 12.04
N GLY A 37 7.98 -13.02 11.84
CA GLY A 37 8.18 -14.46 11.66
C GLY A 37 7.66 -14.96 10.31
N THR A 38 7.76 -14.14 9.27
CA THR A 38 7.24 -14.45 7.92
C THR A 38 8.36 -14.41 6.89
N ALA A 39 8.16 -15.05 5.73
CA ALA A 39 8.98 -14.77 4.56
C ALA A 39 8.81 -13.30 4.12
N VAL A 40 9.82 -12.74 3.43
CA VAL A 40 9.75 -11.35 2.94
C VAL A 40 8.58 -11.17 1.96
N SER A 41 8.35 -12.16 1.10
CA SER A 41 7.26 -12.18 0.12
C SER A 41 5.85 -12.14 0.71
N GLN A 42 5.69 -12.54 1.97
CA GLN A 42 4.41 -12.47 2.69
C GLN A 42 4.12 -11.06 3.22
N GLY A 43 5.12 -10.17 3.23
CA GLY A 43 4.87 -8.75 3.45
C GLY A 43 4.20 -8.11 2.23
N ALA A 44 3.40 -7.09 2.46
CA ALA A 44 2.82 -6.28 1.39
C ALA A 44 3.59 -4.96 1.25
N LYS A 45 3.88 -4.56 0.01
CA LYS A 45 4.20 -3.19 -0.38
C LYS A 45 2.97 -2.56 -1.00
N ALA A 46 2.78 -1.26 -0.78
CA ALA A 46 1.66 -0.51 -1.33
C ALA A 46 2.17 0.79 -1.97
N LEU A 47 1.70 1.09 -3.17
CA LEU A 47 2.01 2.33 -3.88
C LEU A 47 0.73 3.04 -4.26
N VAL A 48 0.67 4.35 -4.01
CA VAL A 48 -0.39 5.19 -4.57
C VAL A 48 0.05 5.63 -5.97
N CYS A 49 -0.67 5.19 -6.99
CA CYS A 49 -0.41 5.47 -8.38
C CYS A 49 -1.50 6.32 -9.00
N ARG A 50 -1.12 7.23 -9.90
CA ARG A 50 -2.03 7.95 -10.79
C ARG A 50 -1.98 7.31 -12.18
N VAL A 51 -3.12 6.82 -12.64
CA VAL A 51 -3.27 6.15 -13.92
C VAL A 51 -3.97 7.06 -14.93
N LYS A 52 -3.39 7.21 -16.11
CA LYS A 52 -3.99 7.87 -17.27
C LYS A 52 -4.95 6.93 -17.98
N ILE A 53 -6.24 7.20 -17.88
CA ILE A 53 -7.30 6.45 -18.60
C ILE A 53 -7.48 7.02 -20.00
N SER A 54 -7.69 8.34 -20.10
CA SER A 54 -7.81 9.06 -21.37
C SER A 54 -6.98 10.35 -21.34
N SER A 55 -7.08 11.22 -22.36
CA SER A 55 -6.47 12.56 -22.33
C SER A 55 -6.92 13.35 -21.10
N ASN A 56 -8.23 13.33 -20.81
CA ASN A 56 -8.87 14.19 -19.81
C ASN A 56 -9.25 13.46 -18.51
N GLN A 57 -9.07 12.13 -18.44
CA GLN A 57 -9.41 11.34 -17.26
C GLN A 57 -8.18 10.71 -16.62
N ARG A 58 -8.11 10.78 -15.28
CA ARG A 58 -7.15 10.09 -14.44
C ARG A 58 -7.87 9.30 -13.35
N ARG A 59 -7.27 8.21 -12.88
CA ARG A 59 -7.71 7.46 -11.69
C ARG A 59 -6.56 7.35 -10.71
N ASN A 60 -6.86 7.35 -9.42
CA ASN A 60 -5.90 7.01 -8.39
C ASN A 60 -6.09 5.53 -8.01
N VAL A 61 -5.00 4.80 -7.83
CA VAL A 61 -4.98 3.37 -7.55
C VAL A 61 -4.02 3.13 -6.39
N LEU A 62 -4.42 2.31 -5.42
CA LEU A 62 -3.51 1.74 -4.44
C LEU A 62 -3.09 0.35 -4.94
N ALA A 63 -1.87 0.24 -5.47
CA ALA A 63 -1.33 -1.02 -5.95
C ALA A 63 -0.64 -1.76 -4.80
N VAL A 64 -1.13 -2.95 -4.47
CA VAL A 64 -0.61 -3.80 -3.36
C VAL A 64 0.02 -5.06 -3.94
N PHE A 65 1.26 -5.37 -3.57
CA PHE A 65 2.02 -6.50 -4.10
C PHE A 65 3.04 -7.04 -3.07
N PRO A 66 3.58 -8.26 -3.25
CA PRO A 66 4.58 -8.85 -2.36
C PRO A 66 5.80 -7.96 -2.14
N ALA A 67 6.32 -7.92 -0.91
CA ALA A 67 7.38 -6.99 -0.53
C ALA A 67 8.75 -7.32 -1.13
N ASP A 68 8.95 -8.52 -1.64
CA ASP A 68 10.14 -8.94 -2.38
C ASP A 68 10.08 -8.61 -3.88
N GLN A 69 8.94 -8.12 -4.38
CA GLN A 69 8.77 -7.74 -5.77
C GLN A 69 8.93 -6.22 -5.99
N GLN A 70 9.10 -5.87 -7.26
CA GLN A 70 9.08 -4.49 -7.74
C GLN A 70 7.76 -4.22 -8.46
N ALA A 71 7.30 -2.98 -8.40
CA ALA A 71 6.07 -2.59 -9.07
C ALA A 71 6.26 -2.54 -10.59
N ASP A 72 5.35 -3.20 -11.31
CA ASP A 72 5.19 -3.04 -12.75
C ASP A 72 4.11 -1.97 -13.02
N LEU A 73 4.55 -0.75 -13.34
CA LEU A 73 3.67 0.38 -13.63
C LEU A 73 2.82 0.16 -14.89
N GLU A 74 3.30 -0.63 -15.85
CA GLU A 74 2.51 -0.95 -17.04
C GLU A 74 1.40 -1.94 -16.69
N ALA A 75 1.70 -2.97 -15.90
CA ALA A 75 0.70 -3.90 -15.40
C ALA A 75 -0.35 -3.17 -14.56
N ILE A 76 0.06 -2.25 -13.67
CA ILE A 76 -0.85 -1.42 -12.88
C ILE A 76 -1.75 -0.57 -13.81
N ALA A 77 -1.18 0.04 -14.84
CA ALA A 77 -1.94 0.83 -15.80
C ALA A 77 -2.97 -0.05 -16.55
N ARG A 78 -2.55 -1.20 -17.07
CA ARG A 78 -3.42 -2.15 -17.77
C ARG A 78 -4.55 -2.65 -16.86
N ALA A 79 -4.24 -3.05 -15.64
CA ALA A 79 -5.24 -3.53 -14.67
C ALA A 79 -6.29 -2.47 -14.32
N ALA A 80 -5.90 -1.19 -14.32
CA ALA A 80 -6.82 -0.06 -14.10
C ALA A 80 -7.56 0.40 -15.37
N GLY A 81 -7.36 -0.26 -16.51
CA GLY A 81 -7.95 0.12 -17.81
C GLY A 81 -7.33 1.37 -18.43
N GLY A 82 -6.08 1.69 -18.07
CA GLY A 82 -5.37 2.88 -18.52
C GLY A 82 -4.17 2.56 -19.42
N LYS A 83 -3.52 3.64 -19.87
CA LYS A 83 -2.38 3.59 -20.79
C LYS A 83 -1.04 3.82 -20.11
N LYS A 84 -1.03 4.51 -18.97
CA LYS A 84 0.21 4.86 -18.24
C LYS A 84 -0.09 5.07 -16.77
N ALA A 85 0.75 4.51 -15.89
CA ALA A 85 0.74 4.81 -14.47
C ALA A 85 1.99 5.61 -14.09
N SER A 86 1.88 6.39 -13.03
CA SER A 86 3.00 7.03 -12.35
C SER A 86 2.72 7.02 -10.85
N LEU A 87 3.74 7.22 -10.02
CA LEU A 87 3.52 7.46 -8.59
C LEU A 87 2.73 8.76 -8.39
N ALA A 88 1.88 8.79 -7.36
CA ALA A 88 1.27 10.01 -6.86
C ALA A 88 2.32 10.87 -6.15
N SER A 89 2.04 12.18 -6.00
CA SER A 89 2.82 13.02 -5.11
C SER A 89 2.64 12.60 -3.65
N GLN A 90 3.60 12.95 -2.79
CA GLN A 90 3.52 12.69 -1.35
C GLN A 90 2.22 13.25 -0.74
N ASP A 91 1.88 14.50 -1.08
CA ASP A 91 0.67 15.14 -0.54
C ASP A 91 -0.61 14.42 -0.97
N LEU A 92 -0.70 14.00 -2.24
CA LEU A 92 -1.87 13.26 -2.73
C LEU A 92 -1.95 11.87 -2.09
N ALA A 93 -0.81 11.20 -1.88
CA ALA A 93 -0.78 9.91 -1.19
C ALA A 93 -1.25 10.05 0.26
N ARG A 94 -0.80 11.09 0.97
CA ARG A 94 -1.24 11.40 2.34
C ARG A 94 -2.72 11.74 2.39
N GLU A 95 -3.22 12.57 1.47
CA GLU A 95 -4.64 12.93 1.38
C GLU A 95 -5.53 11.71 1.19
N LEU A 96 -5.15 10.79 0.29
CA LEU A 96 -5.96 9.62 -0.05
C LEU A 96 -5.91 8.51 0.99
N THR A 97 -4.78 8.35 1.69
CA THR A 97 -4.55 7.20 2.57
C THR A 97 -4.52 7.54 4.05
N GLY A 98 -4.25 8.80 4.40
CA GLY A 98 -3.93 9.23 5.76
C GLY A 98 -2.57 8.74 6.26
N CYS A 99 -1.71 8.21 5.38
CA CYS A 99 -0.40 7.66 5.73
C CYS A 99 0.75 8.54 5.24
N GLU A 100 1.86 8.52 5.99
CA GLU A 100 3.15 9.03 5.52
C GLU A 100 3.83 8.04 4.56
N ILE A 101 4.68 8.56 3.68
CA ILE A 101 5.53 7.72 2.82
C ILE A 101 6.67 7.16 3.66
N GLY A 102 6.89 5.84 3.57
CA GLY A 102 7.95 5.11 4.27
C GLY A 102 8.90 4.38 3.35
#